data_AF-A0A8H7ZAM3-F1
#
_entry.id   AF-A0A8H7ZAM3-F1
#
_cell.length_a   1.000
_cell.length_b   1.000
_cell.length_c   1.000
_cell.angle_alpha   90.00
_cell.angle_beta   90.00
_cell.angle_gamma   90.00
#
_symmetry.space_group_name_H-M   'P 1'
#
loop_
_entity.id
_entity.type
_entity.pdbx_description
1 polymer ?
#
loop_
_entity_poly.entity_id
_entity_poly.type
_entity_poly.pdbx_seq_one_letter_code
_entity_poly.pdbx_strand_id
1 'polypeptide(L)'
;MPTADQDEKTIELLNLVNEYQELTAVYRQHFINGFLNLSRANFQSEKTKFGKDTFDMRCYDACKVIALEGEAMSVIDRREDTPKSDADEKSNACDPDTQLKNRKKQSRGSTNVEKSNIYKDPILQFCALTPPQLKTSQEDFDRAVRMCVSIINSRRRIDTLISEIENI
;
A
#
# COMPACT_ATOMS: atom_id res chain seq x y z
N MET A 1 -3.07 31.20 37.10
CA MET A 1 -3.83 29.95 37.33
C MET A 1 -4.12 29.40 35.95
N PRO A 2 -3.76 28.15 35.63
CA PRO A 2 -4.19 27.51 34.39
C PRO A 2 -5.70 27.67 34.26
N THR A 3 -6.18 28.03 33.07
CA THR A 3 -7.62 28.04 32.82
C THR A 3 -8.09 26.61 32.54
N ALA A 4 -9.34 26.29 32.86
CA ALA A 4 -9.88 24.94 32.61
C ALA A 4 -9.74 24.51 31.14
N ASP A 5 -9.74 25.47 30.20
CA ASP A 5 -9.51 25.27 28.77
C ASP A 5 -8.06 24.85 28.45
N GLN A 6 -7.07 25.43 29.14
CA GLN A 6 -5.66 25.03 29.00
C GLN A 6 -5.43 23.59 29.52
N ASP A 7 -6.09 23.21 30.62
CA ASP A 7 -5.96 21.86 31.17
C ASP A 7 -6.54 20.81 30.21
N GLU A 8 -7.69 21.08 29.59
CA GLU A 8 -8.31 20.19 28.60
C GLU A 8 -7.43 20.00 27.35
N LYS A 9 -6.91 21.09 26.79
CA LYS A 9 -5.98 21.01 25.65
C LYS A 9 -4.68 20.30 25.99
N THR A 10 -4.19 20.46 27.21
CA THR A 10 -3.00 19.74 27.69
C THR A 10 -3.25 18.24 27.76
N ILE A 11 -4.44 17.81 28.18
CA ILE A 11 -4.83 16.39 28.17
C ILE A 11 -4.91 15.85 26.74
N GLU A 12 -5.52 16.59 25.81
CA GLU A 12 -5.56 16.21 24.38
C GLU A 12 -4.14 16.05 23.82
N LEU A 13 -3.26 17.00 24.12
CA LEU A 13 -1.85 16.96 23.71
C LEU A 13 -1.14 15.71 24.24
N LEU A 14 -1.30 15.39 25.52
CA LEU A 14 -0.68 14.19 26.12
C LEU A 14 -1.18 12.90 25.47
N ASN A 15 -2.47 12.81 25.15
CA ASN A 15 -3.05 11.67 24.46
C ASN A 15 -2.47 11.52 23.04
N LEU A 16 -2.36 12.61 22.29
CA LEU A 16 -1.77 12.60 20.94
C LEU A 16 -0.28 12.24 20.96
N VAL A 17 0.47 12.69 21.97
CA VAL A 17 1.87 12.31 22.13
C VAL A 17 2.00 10.82 22.43
N ASN A 18 1.11 10.26 23.26
CA ASN A 18 1.09 8.81 23.49
C ASN A 18 0.77 8.03 22.21
N GLU A 19 -0.27 8.43 21.47
CA GLU A 19 -0.63 7.80 20.19
C GLU A 19 0.53 7.89 19.18
N TYR A 20 1.18 9.04 19.08
CA TYR A 20 2.36 9.22 18.24
C TYR A 20 3.50 8.25 18.59
N GLN A 21 3.76 8.03 19.88
CA GLN A 21 4.79 7.09 20.35
C GLN A 21 4.43 5.64 19.98
N GLU A 22 3.18 5.24 20.19
CA GLU A 22 2.67 3.91 19.83
C GLU A 22 2.75 3.67 18.32
N LEU A 23 2.28 4.64 17.51
CA LEU A 23 2.37 4.59 16.05
C LEU A 23 3.82 4.46 15.59
N THR A 24 4.75 5.21 16.19
CA THR A 24 6.18 5.16 15.82
C THR A 24 6.79 3.78 16.12
N ALA A 25 6.42 3.15 17.24
CA ALA A 25 6.88 1.81 17.60
C ALA A 25 6.41 0.75 16.59
N VAL A 26 5.11 0.77 16.26
CA VAL A 26 4.52 -0.19 15.31
C VAL A 26 5.01 0.04 13.87
N TYR A 27 5.16 1.31 13.47
CA TYR A 27 5.74 1.71 12.18
C TYR A 27 7.13 1.10 11.96
N ARG A 28 7.99 1.20 12.99
CA ARG A 28 9.34 0.62 12.94
C ARG A 28 9.30 -0.89 12.78
N GLN A 29 8.38 -1.56 13.48
CA GLN A 29 8.23 -3.01 13.41
C GLN A 29 7.86 -3.49 12.01
N HIS A 30 6.95 -2.78 11.33
CA HIS A 30 6.60 -3.12 9.94
C HIS A 30 7.79 -2.98 8.99
N PHE A 31 8.62 -1.95 9.13
CA PHE A 31 9.85 -1.86 8.32
C PHE A 31 10.81 -3.02 8.57
N ILE A 32 11.05 -3.38 9.83
CA ILE A 32 11.91 -4.51 10.21
C ILE A 32 11.37 -5.80 9.59
N ASN A 33 10.07 -6.07 9.74
CA ASN A 33 9.43 -7.26 9.20
C ASN A 33 9.47 -7.28 7.67
N GLY A 34 9.21 -6.14 7.02
CA GLY A 34 9.28 -5.99 5.57
C GLY A 34 10.65 -6.36 5.02
N PHE A 35 11.73 -5.84 5.62
CA PHE A 35 13.10 -6.18 5.22
C PHE A 35 13.49 -7.63 5.56
N LEU A 36 13.04 -8.16 6.71
CA LEU A 36 13.29 -9.55 7.08
C LEU A 36 12.62 -10.52 6.09
N ASN A 37 11.38 -10.24 5.71
CA ASN A 37 10.62 -11.04 4.75
C ASN A 37 11.22 -10.94 3.34
N LEU A 38 11.67 -9.76 2.92
CA LEU A 38 12.43 -9.58 1.68
C LEU A 38 13.73 -10.41 1.69
N SER A 39 14.45 -10.37 2.80
CA SER A 39 15.70 -11.14 2.98
C SER A 39 15.45 -12.65 2.91
N ARG A 40 14.36 -13.14 3.54
CA ARG A 40 13.93 -14.54 3.44
C ARG A 40 13.56 -14.93 2.01
N ALA A 41 12.81 -14.08 1.30
CA ALA A 41 12.46 -14.30 -0.10
C ALA A 41 13.73 -14.42 -0.95
N ASN A 42 14.69 -13.52 -0.75
CA ASN A 42 15.99 -13.52 -1.43
C ASN A 42 16.87 -14.70 -1.07
N PHE A 43 16.80 -15.21 0.16
CA PHE A 43 17.59 -16.38 0.56
C PHE A 43 17.05 -17.66 -0.07
N GLN A 44 15.72 -17.82 -0.08
CA GLN A 44 15.06 -18.99 -0.66
C GLN A 44 15.14 -19.03 -2.18
N SER A 45 15.25 -17.87 -2.84
CA SER A 45 15.44 -17.81 -4.28
C SER A 45 16.91 -18.03 -4.67
N GLU A 46 17.17 -19.20 -5.26
CA GLU A 46 18.51 -19.55 -5.77
C GLU A 46 18.90 -18.73 -7.00
N LYS A 47 17.94 -18.47 -7.90
CA LYS A 47 18.20 -17.92 -9.25
C LYS A 47 18.04 -16.41 -9.37
N THR A 48 17.20 -15.81 -8.54
CA THR A 48 16.80 -14.40 -8.69
C THR A 48 16.83 -13.70 -7.35
N LYS A 49 17.49 -12.55 -7.25
CA LYS A 49 17.41 -11.69 -6.07
C LYS A 49 16.43 -10.55 -6.36
N PHE A 50 15.35 -10.50 -5.61
CA PHE A 50 14.34 -9.45 -5.68
C PHE A 50 14.96 -8.13 -5.21
N GLY A 51 15.10 -7.22 -6.16
CA GLY A 51 15.60 -5.87 -5.98
C GLY A 51 15.35 -5.02 -7.22
N LYS A 52 15.93 -3.82 -7.23
CA LYS A 52 15.77 -2.86 -8.33
C LYS A 52 16.17 -3.45 -9.70
N ASP A 53 17.20 -4.30 -9.71
CA ASP A 53 17.73 -4.89 -10.95
C ASP A 53 16.81 -5.95 -11.56
N THR A 54 15.81 -6.42 -10.81
CA THR A 54 14.83 -7.43 -11.26
C THR A 54 13.46 -6.86 -11.60
N PHE A 55 13.31 -5.54 -11.59
CA PHE A 55 12.04 -4.92 -12.00
C PHE A 55 11.78 -5.13 -13.50
N ASP A 56 10.55 -5.48 -13.82
CA ASP A 56 10.03 -5.37 -15.18
C ASP A 56 10.02 -3.89 -15.59
N MET A 57 10.85 -3.54 -16.56
CA MET A 57 11.03 -2.18 -17.07
C MET A 57 9.88 -1.74 -18.00
N ARG A 58 8.86 -2.56 -18.21
CA ARG A 58 7.62 -2.14 -18.87
C ARG A 58 6.94 -1.01 -18.09
N CYS A 59 6.06 -0.27 -18.74
CA CYS A 59 5.39 0.87 -18.13
C CYS A 59 4.46 0.41 -16.99
N TYR A 60 4.79 0.82 -15.76
CA TYR A 60 3.96 0.69 -14.57
C TYR A 60 3.74 2.09 -14.00
N ASP A 61 2.48 2.48 -13.84
CA ASP A 61 2.13 3.72 -13.19
C ASP A 61 2.10 3.57 -11.67
N ALA A 62 2.44 4.64 -10.95
CA ALA A 62 2.40 4.66 -9.50
C ALA A 62 0.95 4.44 -9.01
N CYS A 63 0.73 3.29 -8.37
CA CYS A 63 -0.58 2.89 -7.86
C CYS A 63 -0.94 3.59 -6.55
N LYS A 64 0.05 3.89 -5.71
CA LYS A 64 -0.14 4.54 -4.41
C LYS A 64 0.32 5.98 -4.50
N VAL A 65 -0.55 6.89 -4.14
CA VAL A 65 -0.26 8.33 -4.11
C VAL A 65 -0.71 8.95 -2.81
N ILE A 66 -0.02 10.02 -2.42
CA ILE A 66 -0.40 10.81 -1.24
C ILE A 66 -1.25 11.97 -1.73
N ALA A 67 -2.50 12.03 -1.28
CA ALA A 67 -3.34 13.20 -1.46
C ALA A 67 -3.17 14.15 -0.27
N LEU A 68 -3.16 15.44 -0.57
CA LEU A 68 -3.10 16.50 0.42
C LEU A 68 -4.45 17.22 0.42
N GLU A 69 -5.19 17.09 1.51
CA GLU A 69 -6.46 17.79 1.73
C GLU A 69 -6.25 18.80 2.86
N GLY A 70 -5.87 20.02 2.49
CA GLY A 70 -5.46 21.04 3.46
C GLY A 70 -4.19 20.62 4.21
N GLU A 71 -4.30 20.45 5.53
CA GLU A 71 -3.19 19.99 6.38
C GLU A 71 -3.14 18.48 6.58
N ALA A 72 -4.17 17.74 6.16
CA ALA A 72 -4.21 16.29 6.31
C ALA A 72 -3.63 15.60 5.05
N MET A 73 -2.80 14.58 5.28
CA MET A 73 -2.34 13.67 4.22
C MET A 73 -3.09 12.35 4.29
N SER A 74 -3.45 11.80 3.12
CA SER A 74 -4.09 10.48 2.98
C SER A 74 -3.41 9.66 1.90
N VAL A 75 -3.38 8.33 2.06
CA VAL A 75 -2.82 7.40 1.07
C VAL A 75 -3.96 6.85 0.20
N ILE A 76 -3.93 7.15 -1.09
CA ILE A 76 -4.90 6.65 -2.08
C ILE A 76 -4.27 5.52 -2.88
N ASP A 77 -4.96 4.37 -2.96
CA ASP A 77 -4.63 3.28 -3.87
C ASP A 77 -5.49 3.36 -5.13
N ARG A 78 -4.90 3.85 -6.23
CA ARG A 78 -5.56 4.06 -7.52
C ARG A 78 -6.01 2.76 -8.19
N ARG A 79 -5.61 1.60 -7.66
CA ARG A 79 -6.10 0.28 -8.12
C ARG A 79 -7.54 0.03 -7.68
N GLU A 80 -7.97 0.62 -6.56
CA GLU A 80 -9.31 0.43 -6.00
C GLU A 80 -10.37 1.27 -6.73
N ASP A 81 -9.96 2.37 -7.37
CA ASP A 81 -10.84 3.29 -8.12
C ASP A 81 -11.31 2.74 -9.48
N THR A 82 -10.76 1.61 -9.94
CA THR A 82 -11.27 0.99 -11.16
C THR A 82 -12.59 0.28 -10.89
N PRO A 83 -13.64 0.53 -11.69
CA PRO A 83 -14.90 -0.18 -11.52
C PRO A 83 -14.64 -1.68 -11.67
N LYS A 84 -14.88 -2.43 -10.58
CA LYS A 84 -14.91 -3.89 -10.63
C LYS A 84 -15.98 -4.26 -11.64
N SER A 85 -15.60 -4.76 -12.81
CA SER A 85 -16.54 -5.47 -13.66
C SER A 85 -16.93 -6.75 -12.92
N ASP A 86 -18.22 -6.91 -12.63
CA ASP A 86 -18.83 -8.10 -12.02
C ASP A 86 -18.67 -9.33 -12.91
N ALA A 87 -17.47 -9.91 -12.96
CA ALA A 87 -17.15 -11.08 -13.78
C ALA A 87 -16.34 -12.16 -13.03
N ASP A 88 -16.22 -12.08 -11.70
CA ASP A 88 -15.53 -13.09 -10.88
C ASP A 88 -16.47 -13.81 -9.89
N GLU A 89 -17.71 -14.06 -10.32
CA GLU A 89 -18.55 -15.11 -9.72
C GLU A 89 -19.06 -16.06 -10.82
N LYS A 90 -18.22 -17.04 -11.20
CA LYS A 90 -18.65 -18.42 -11.45
C LYS A 90 -17.46 -19.34 -11.79
N SER A 91 -17.62 -20.58 -11.33
CA SER A 91 -16.92 -21.83 -11.69
C SER A 91 -15.58 -22.14 -11.03
N ASN A 92 -15.65 -22.62 -9.79
CA ASN A 92 -14.84 -23.76 -9.36
C ASN A 92 -15.71 -25.01 -9.35
N ALA A 93 -15.72 -25.73 -10.47
CA ALA A 93 -16.02 -27.16 -10.50
C ALA A 93 -14.93 -27.82 -11.35
N CYS A 94 -14.12 -28.66 -10.71
CA CYS A 94 -13.17 -29.55 -11.35
C CYS A 94 -13.91 -30.59 -12.18
N ASP A 95 -13.53 -30.77 -13.44
CA ASP A 95 -13.40 -32.09 -14.06
C ASP A 95 -12.27 -32.03 -15.12
N PRO A 96 -11.39 -33.05 -15.23
CA PRO A 96 -10.19 -32.99 -16.06
C PRO A 96 -10.42 -33.54 -17.47
N ASP A 97 -9.40 -33.35 -18.32
CA ASP A 97 -9.20 -33.97 -19.64
C ASP A 97 -10.14 -33.54 -20.78
N THR A 98 -9.65 -32.65 -21.66
CA THR A 98 -9.11 -33.07 -22.99
C THR A 98 -8.66 -31.88 -23.85
N GLN A 99 -7.37 -31.91 -24.20
CA GLN A 99 -6.78 -31.63 -25.52
C GLN A 99 -6.91 -30.26 -26.25
N LEU A 100 -5.72 -29.64 -26.38
CA LEU A 100 -5.06 -29.15 -27.62
C LEU A 100 -5.59 -27.91 -28.38
N LYS A 101 -4.77 -26.85 -28.29
CA LYS A 101 -4.29 -25.94 -29.36
C LYS A 101 -5.23 -25.61 -30.53
N ASN A 102 -5.67 -24.35 -30.62
CA ASN A 102 -5.98 -23.72 -31.90
C ASN A 102 -5.25 -22.38 -32.10
N ARG A 103 -4.32 -22.40 -33.06
CA ARG A 103 -3.52 -21.27 -33.52
C ARG A 103 -4.14 -20.70 -34.82
N LYS A 104 -4.63 -19.45 -34.72
CA LYS A 104 -4.63 -18.36 -35.74
C LYS A 104 -5.59 -18.46 -36.95
N LYS A 105 -6.57 -17.53 -37.01
CA LYS A 105 -6.67 -16.50 -38.07
C LYS A 105 -7.69 -15.38 -37.73
N GLN A 106 -7.31 -14.16 -38.10
CA GLN A 106 -8.02 -12.87 -37.95
C GLN A 106 -9.37 -12.80 -38.67
N SER A 107 -10.32 -12.05 -38.08
CA SER A 107 -10.93 -10.88 -38.75
C SER A 107 -11.75 -9.99 -37.80
N ARG A 108 -11.36 -8.70 -37.80
CA ARG A 108 -12.14 -7.46 -37.63
C ARG A 108 -13.27 -7.39 -36.59
N GLY A 109 -13.09 -6.43 -35.67
CA GLY A 109 -14.07 -5.35 -35.55
C GLY A 109 -15.00 -5.38 -34.35
N SER A 110 -14.43 -5.36 -33.15
CA SER A 110 -15.12 -4.83 -31.98
C SER A 110 -14.10 -4.09 -31.12
N THR A 111 -14.02 -2.77 -31.28
CA THR A 111 -13.42 -1.87 -30.29
C THR A 111 -14.32 -1.88 -29.05
N ASN A 112 -14.28 -2.98 -28.30
CA ASN A 112 -14.44 -2.91 -26.86
C ASN A 112 -13.09 -2.44 -26.36
N VAL A 113 -12.96 -1.13 -26.13
CA VAL A 113 -11.91 -0.64 -25.24
C VAL A 113 -12.32 -1.12 -23.86
N GLU A 114 -12.01 -2.39 -23.57
CA GLU A 114 -11.87 -2.86 -22.19
C GLU A 114 -10.97 -1.82 -21.54
N LYS A 115 -11.51 -1.09 -20.55
CA LYS A 115 -10.70 -0.21 -19.71
C LYS A 115 -9.78 -1.12 -18.92
N SER A 116 -8.71 -1.60 -19.56
CA SER A 116 -7.66 -2.36 -18.91
C SER A 116 -7.19 -1.49 -17.76
N ASN A 117 -7.30 -1.99 -16.52
CA ASN A 117 -6.84 -1.27 -15.35
C ASN A 117 -5.39 -0.82 -15.59
N ILE A 118 -5.20 0.49 -15.66
CA ILE A 118 -3.89 1.10 -15.93
C ILE A 118 -2.93 0.79 -14.77
N TYR A 119 -3.48 0.65 -13.56
CA TYR A 119 -2.75 0.39 -12.33
C TYR A 119 -2.66 -1.11 -12.04
N LYS A 120 -1.50 -1.69 -12.32
CA LYS A 120 -1.21 -3.11 -12.05
C LYS A 120 -0.59 -3.27 -10.66
N ASP A 121 -0.75 -4.45 -10.05
CA ASP A 121 -0.06 -4.73 -8.80
C ASP A 121 1.47 -4.65 -8.99
N PRO A 122 2.18 -3.76 -8.25
CA PRO A 122 3.62 -3.61 -8.40
C PRO A 122 4.40 -4.88 -8.05
N ILE A 123 3.83 -5.81 -7.27
CA ILE A 123 4.50 -7.08 -6.95
C ILE A 123 4.80 -7.93 -8.19
N LEU A 124 3.99 -7.76 -9.24
CA LEU A 124 4.12 -8.49 -10.49
C LEU A 124 5.31 -7.98 -11.34
N GLN A 125 5.93 -6.86 -10.95
CA GLN A 125 7.18 -6.39 -11.57
C GLN A 125 8.34 -7.38 -11.37
N PHE A 126 8.27 -8.27 -10.38
CA PHE A 126 9.34 -9.24 -10.10
C PHE A 126 9.17 -10.56 -10.87
N CYS A 127 7.94 -11.07 -10.98
CA CYS A 127 7.57 -12.26 -11.74
C CYS A 127 6.04 -12.43 -11.68
N ALA A 128 5.47 -13.18 -12.64
CA ALA A 128 4.07 -13.60 -12.57
C ALA A 128 3.77 -14.49 -11.35
N LEU A 129 4.75 -15.29 -10.90
CA LEU A 129 4.65 -16.12 -9.70
C LEU A 129 5.56 -15.57 -8.60
N THR A 130 4.98 -14.73 -7.75
CA THR A 130 5.69 -14.11 -6.63
C THR A 130 5.70 -15.03 -5.39
N PRO A 131 6.86 -15.28 -4.76
CA PRO A 131 6.92 -16.06 -3.53
C PRO A 131 6.15 -15.37 -2.38
N PRO A 132 5.57 -16.16 -1.44
CA PRO A 132 4.71 -15.63 -0.40
C PRO A 132 5.42 -14.63 0.52
N GLN A 133 6.70 -14.85 0.82
CA GLN A 133 7.49 -13.93 1.67
C GLN A 133 7.65 -12.55 1.02
N LEU A 134 7.72 -12.48 -0.31
CA LEU A 134 7.81 -11.21 -1.02
C LEU A 134 6.47 -10.46 -0.99
N LYS A 135 5.34 -11.18 -1.06
CA LYS A 135 4.00 -10.60 -0.85
C LYS A 135 3.84 -10.06 0.58
N THR A 136 4.22 -10.84 1.60
CA THR A 136 4.19 -10.38 2.99
C THR A 136 5.10 -9.16 3.20
N SER A 137 6.27 -9.14 2.57
CA SER A 137 7.16 -7.98 2.59
C SER A 137 6.49 -6.72 2.01
N GLN A 138 5.79 -6.85 0.88
CA GLN A 138 5.01 -5.76 0.27
C GLN A 138 3.91 -5.24 1.21
N GLU A 139 3.18 -6.13 1.88
CA GLU A 139 2.14 -5.75 2.85
C GLU A 139 2.72 -5.00 4.04
N ASP A 140 3.85 -5.47 4.60
CA ASP A 140 4.52 -4.80 5.71
C ASP A 140 4.99 -3.39 5.30
N PHE A 141 5.58 -3.24 4.10
CA PHE A 141 5.94 -1.91 3.61
C PHE A 141 4.72 -1.03 3.33
N ASP A 142 3.60 -1.58 2.84
CA ASP A 142 2.36 -0.82 2.66
C ASP A 142 1.84 -0.27 3.99
N ARG A 143 1.75 -1.12 5.01
CA ARG A 143 1.35 -0.70 6.37
C ARG A 143 2.29 0.37 6.90
N ALA A 144 3.59 0.19 6.74
CA ALA A 144 4.57 1.18 7.19
C ALA A 144 4.39 2.55 6.51
N VAL A 145 4.12 2.60 5.20
CA VAL A 145 3.86 3.85 4.48
C VAL A 145 2.59 4.52 4.96
N ARG A 146 1.49 3.75 5.14
CA ARG A 146 0.23 4.28 5.68
C ARG A 146 0.42 4.86 7.09
N MET A 147 1.15 4.17 7.95
CA MET A 147 1.47 4.64 9.28
C MET A 147 2.37 5.87 9.28
N CYS A 148 3.31 5.98 8.34
CA CYS A 148 4.12 7.18 8.17
C CYS A 148 3.26 8.42 7.97
N VAL A 149 2.22 8.31 7.15
CA VAL A 149 1.26 9.39 6.90
C VAL A 149 0.50 9.75 8.18
N SER A 150 0.00 8.76 8.93
CA SER A 150 -0.64 8.99 10.23
C SER A 150 0.28 9.71 11.21
N ILE A 151 1.54 9.27 11.34
CA ILE A 151 2.57 9.89 12.20
C ILE A 151 2.77 11.36 11.85
N ILE A 152 2.85 11.70 10.57
CA ILE A 152 3.03 13.10 10.14
C ILE A 152 1.78 13.92 10.45
N ASN A 153 0.58 13.37 10.25
CA ASN A 153 -0.67 14.06 10.62
C ASN A 153 -0.75 14.30 12.14
N SER A 154 -0.42 13.30 12.96
CA SER A 154 -0.35 13.45 14.43
C SER A 154 0.64 14.52 14.83
N ARG A 155 1.83 14.58 14.20
CA ARG A 155 2.81 15.63 14.46
C ARG A 155 2.28 17.03 14.14
N ARG A 156 1.63 17.21 12.99
CA ARG A 156 1.01 18.51 12.62
C ARG A 156 -0.04 18.94 13.64
N ARG A 157 -0.85 17.99 14.12
CA ARG A 157 -1.86 18.25 15.15
C ARG A 157 -1.23 18.66 16.49
N ILE A 158 -0.15 17.97 16.90
CA ILE A 158 0.64 18.31 18.09
C ILE A 158 1.19 19.74 17.97
N ASP A 159 1.82 20.08 16.85
CA ASP A 159 2.39 21.42 16.62
C ASP A 159 1.30 22.52 16.67
N THR A 160 0.10 22.21 16.15
CA THR A 160 -1.07 23.10 16.20
C THR A 160 -1.55 23.32 17.64
N LEU A 161 -1.73 22.24 18.41
CA LEU A 161 -2.18 22.33 19.81
C LEU A 161 -1.17 23.04 20.72
N ILE A 162 0.13 22.81 20.51
CA ILE A 162 1.19 23.54 21.24
C ILE A 162 1.05 25.05 20.96
N SER A 163 0.89 25.41 19.67
CA SER A 163 0.69 26.81 19.28
C SER A 163 -0.58 27.41 19.88
N GLU A 164 -1.66 26.64 19.98
CA GLU A 164 -2.89 27.10 20.64
C GLU A 164 -2.67 27.32 22.14
N ILE A 165 -2.02 26.41 22.85
CA ILE A 165 -1.77 26.52 24.30
C ILE A 165 -0.86 27.71 24.62
N GLU A 166 0.18 27.96 23.82
CA GLU A 166 1.10 29.08 23.99
C GLU A 166 0.45 30.45 23.74
N ASN A 167 -0.61 30.51 22.95
CA ASN A 167 -1.32 31.74 22.59
C ASN A 167 -2.57 32.01 23.45
N ILE A 168 -2.84 31.18 24.48
CA ILE A 168 -3.90 31.40 25.50
C ILE A 168 -3.31 32.09 26.73
#